data_AF-A0A1D9DXL3-F1
#
_entry.id   AF-A0A1D9DXL3-F1
#
_cell.length_a   1.000
_cell.length_b   1.000
_cell.length_c   1.000
_cell.angle_alpha   90.00
_cell.angle_beta   90.00
_cell.angle_gamma   90.00
#
_symmetry.space_group_name_H-M   'P 1'
#
loop_
_entity.id
_entity.type
_entity.pdbx_description
1 polymer ?
#
loop_
_entity_poly.entity_id
_entity_poly.type
_entity_poly.pdbx_seq_one_letter_code
_entity_poly.pdbx_strand_id
1 'polypeptide(L)'
;MAKNTQEVRIRRSAKFLPFMITGAVLGVIAAVVVGLSIPEEQRTAQPIITYLIAYFAGIGFVIGIVVALILERIFVSRAKRAEATKL
;
A
#
# COMPACT_ATOMS: atom_id res chain seq x y z
N MET A 1 11.87 3.41 -48.08
CA MET A 1 11.93 2.39 -47.01
C MET A 1 10.87 2.77 -45.97
N ALA A 2 9.76 2.04 -45.87
CA ALA A 2 8.67 2.40 -44.97
C ALA A 2 9.06 2.12 -43.52
N LYS A 3 9.03 3.15 -42.68
CA LYS A 3 9.41 3.09 -41.26
C LYS A 3 8.32 2.34 -40.49
N ASN A 4 8.60 1.12 -40.06
CA ASN A 4 7.67 0.29 -39.29
C ASN A 4 7.70 0.73 -37.81
N THR A 5 6.75 1.57 -37.41
CA THR A 5 6.55 1.99 -36.02
C THR A 5 5.87 0.86 -35.24
N GLN A 6 6.61 0.18 -34.35
CA GLN A 6 6.02 -0.78 -33.42
C GLN A 6 5.73 -0.10 -32.08
N GLU A 7 4.44 0.02 -31.74
CA GLU A 7 3.99 0.56 -30.45
C GLU A 7 4.18 -0.51 -29.36
N VAL A 8 5.25 -0.43 -28.57
CA VAL A 8 5.50 -1.36 -27.45
C VAL A 8 4.90 -0.77 -26.17
N ARG A 9 3.81 -1.38 -25.69
CA ARG A 9 3.22 -1.03 -24.39
C ARG A 9 3.98 -1.73 -23.25
N ILE A 10 4.93 -1.02 -22.64
CA ILE A 10 5.52 -1.47 -21.37
C ILE A 10 4.49 -1.22 -20.27
N ARG A 11 3.82 -2.28 -19.79
CA ARG A 11 3.00 -2.20 -18.58
C ARG A 11 3.93 -2.11 -17.37
N ARG A 12 3.83 -1.02 -16.60
CA ARG A 12 4.48 -0.95 -15.28
C ARG A 12 3.64 -1.78 -14.32
N SER A 13 4.25 -2.72 -13.60
CA SER A 13 3.53 -3.43 -12.53
C SER A 13 3.37 -2.50 -11.33
N ALA A 14 2.18 -2.49 -10.74
CA ALA A 14 1.91 -1.74 -9.52
C ALA A 14 2.80 -2.25 -8.38
N LYS A 15 3.50 -1.34 -7.70
CA LYS A 15 4.31 -1.69 -6.54
C LYS A 15 3.42 -1.73 -5.30
N PHE A 16 2.73 -2.85 -5.05
CA PHE A 16 1.85 -3.01 -3.89
C PHE A 16 2.61 -3.05 -2.55
N LEU A 17 3.78 -3.69 -2.54
CA LEU A 17 4.58 -3.94 -1.34
C LEU A 17 4.87 -2.68 -0.50
N PRO A 18 5.33 -1.54 -1.07
CA PRO A 18 5.56 -0.33 -0.27
C PRO A 18 4.29 0.22 0.38
N PHE A 19 3.12 0.13 -0.26
CA PHE A 19 1.87 0.60 0.33
C PHE A 19 1.39 -0.33 1.44
N MET A 20 1.53 -1.65 1.25
CA MET A 20 1.23 -2.66 2.26
C MET A 20 2.06 -2.44 3.52
N ILE A 21 3.38 -2.27 3.37
CA ILE A 21 4.30 -2.02 4.49
C ILE A 21 3.98 -0.69 5.17
N THR A 22 3.79 0.39 4.40
CA THR A 22 3.47 1.70 4.96
C THR A 22 2.16 1.66 5.76
N GLY A 23 1.12 1.04 5.20
CA GLY A 23 -0.16 0.88 5.88
C GLY A 23 -0.05 0.03 7.15
N ALA A 24 0.69 -1.08 7.10
CA ALA A 24 0.93 -1.91 8.28
C ALA A 24 1.67 -1.14 9.39
N VAL A 25 2.73 -0.39 9.03
CA VAL A 25 3.50 0.44 9.97
C VAL A 25 2.61 1.52 10.61
N LEU A 26 1.78 2.21 9.83
CA LEU A 26 0.83 3.18 10.36
C LEU A 26 -0.18 2.53 11.31
N GLY A 27 -0.63 1.32 10.99
CA GLY A 27 -1.48 0.50 11.86
C GLY A 27 -0.79 0.17 13.20
N VAL A 28 0.46 -0.27 13.17
CA VAL A 28 1.24 -0.53 14.39
C VAL A 28 1.39 0.73 15.24
N ILE A 29 1.71 1.87 14.62
CA ILE A 29 1.81 3.16 15.33
C ILE A 29 0.48 3.49 16.02
N ALA A 30 -0.64 3.37 15.30
CA ALA A 30 -1.96 3.60 15.87
C ALA A 30 -2.29 2.62 17.02
N ALA A 31 -1.94 1.35 16.88
CA ALA A 31 -2.12 0.36 17.96
C ALA A 31 -1.32 0.69 19.21
N VAL A 32 -0.09 1.17 19.06
CA VAL A 32 0.74 1.59 20.20
C VAL A 32 0.13 2.82 20.86
N VAL A 33 -0.31 3.81 20.09
CA VAL A 33 -0.99 5.00 20.64
C VAL A 33 -2.25 4.60 21.43
N VAL A 34 -3.09 3.73 20.86
CA VAL A 34 -4.29 3.22 21.55
C VAL A 34 -3.89 2.41 22.79
N GLY A 35 -2.93 1.49 22.67
CA GLY A 35 -2.47 0.66 23.78
C GLY A 35 -1.90 1.46 24.96
N LEU A 36 -1.16 2.53 24.67
CA LEU A 36 -0.62 3.44 25.69
C LEU A 36 -1.69 4.35 26.30
N SER A 37 -2.80 4.59 25.60
CA SER A 37 -3.93 5.36 26.12
C SER A 37 -4.80 4.58 27.12
N ILE A 38 -4.61 3.25 27.23
CA ILE A 38 -5.36 2.40 28.18
C ILE A 38 -4.78 2.56 29.60
N PRO A 39 -5.58 3.02 30.58
CA PRO A 39 -5.18 3.13 31.97
C PRO A 39 -4.79 1.77 32.57
N GLU A 40 -3.81 1.74 33.49
CA GLU A 40 -3.29 0.49 34.06
C GLU A 40 -4.36 -0.31 34.81
N GLU A 41 -5.26 0.37 35.51
CA GLU A 41 -6.41 -0.20 36.23
C GLU A 41 -7.43 -0.90 35.32
N GLN A 42 -7.41 -0.61 34.02
CA GLN A 42 -8.27 -1.23 33.02
C GLN A 42 -7.55 -2.33 32.21
N ARG A 43 -6.26 -2.57 32.47
CA ARG A 43 -5.50 -3.61 31.75
C ARG A 43 -5.88 -4.98 32.26
N THR A 44 -6.15 -5.88 31.31
CA THR A 44 -6.36 -7.29 31.60
C THR A 44 -5.00 -8.00 31.73
N ALA A 45 -4.99 -9.20 32.34
CA ALA A 45 -3.79 -10.03 32.40
C ALA A 45 -3.32 -10.55 31.03
N GLN A 46 -4.13 -10.37 29.97
CA GLN A 46 -3.79 -10.76 28.62
C GLN A 46 -2.97 -9.69 27.89
N PRO A 47 -2.19 -10.06 26.86
CA PRO A 47 -1.32 -9.14 26.15
C PRO A 47 -2.13 -8.29 25.14
N ILE A 48 -2.98 -7.40 25.64
CA ILE A 48 -3.91 -6.60 24.82
C ILE A 48 -3.19 -5.76 23.75
N ILE A 49 -2.00 -5.26 24.06
CA ILE A 49 -1.18 -4.45 23.14
C ILE A 49 -0.76 -5.28 21.92
N THR A 50 -0.38 -6.55 22.09
CA THR A 50 0.03 -7.38 20.94
C THR A 50 -1.15 -7.75 20.06
N TYR A 51 -2.34 -7.96 20.64
CA TYR A 51 -3.56 -8.14 19.86
C TYR A 51 -3.91 -6.88 19.05
N LEU A 52 -3.85 -5.70 19.67
CA LEU A 52 -4.06 -4.43 18.97
C LEU A 52 -3.08 -4.25 17.81
N ILE A 53 -1.79 -4.52 18.04
CA ILE A 53 -0.75 -4.47 17.00
C ILE A 53 -1.10 -5.41 15.85
N ALA A 54 -1.46 -6.66 16.13
CA ALA A 54 -1.80 -7.64 15.09
C ALA A 54 -3.01 -7.19 14.25
N TYR A 55 -4.09 -6.76 14.90
CA TYR A 55 -5.30 -6.33 14.21
C TYR A 55 -5.10 -5.05 13.40
N PHE A 56 -4.50 -4.01 14.00
CA PHE A 56 -4.31 -2.74 13.29
C PHE A 56 -3.27 -2.86 12.18
N ALA A 57 -2.20 -3.63 12.36
CA ALA A 57 -1.25 -3.90 11.29
C ALA A 57 -1.92 -4.62 10.12
N GLY A 58 -2.76 -5.63 10.40
CA GLY A 58 -3.52 -6.34 9.38
C GLY A 58 -4.50 -5.44 8.63
N ILE A 59 -5.25 -4.59 9.34
CA ILE A 59 -6.16 -3.62 8.73
C ILE A 59 -5.38 -2.60 7.88
N GLY A 60 -4.31 -2.03 8.44
CA GLY A 60 -3.45 -1.08 7.74
C GLY A 60 -2.83 -1.67 6.47
N PHE A 61 -2.42 -2.93 6.52
CA PHE A 61 -1.92 -3.67 5.35
C PHE A 61 -2.98 -3.76 4.25
N VAL A 62 -4.21 -4.14 4.58
CA VAL A 62 -5.33 -4.23 3.63
C VAL A 62 -5.66 -2.86 3.04
N ILE A 63 -5.71 -1.81 3.87
CA ILE A 63 -5.90 -0.43 3.40
C ILE A 63 -4.77 -0.04 2.42
N GLY A 64 -3.53 -0.40 2.73
CA GLY A 64 -2.39 -0.20 1.83
C GLY A 64 -2.60 -0.82 0.45
N ILE A 65 -3.13 -2.03 0.38
CA ILE A 65 -3.48 -2.68 -0.90
C ILE A 65 -4.54 -1.87 -1.65
N VAL A 66 -5.61 -1.48 -0.95
CA VAL A 66 -6.71 -0.70 -1.56
C VAL A 66 -6.19 0.62 -2.13
N VAL A 67 -5.35 1.34 -1.37
CA VAL A 67 -4.72 2.59 -1.82
C VAL A 67 -3.83 2.35 -3.05
N ALA A 68 -3.02 1.29 -3.04
CA ALA A 68 -2.20 0.93 -4.20
C ALA A 68 -3.03 0.63 -5.44
N LEU A 69 -4.17 -0.07 -5.30
CA LEU A 69 -5.09 -0.36 -6.41
C LEU A 69 -5.72 0.92 -6.97
N ILE A 70 -6.14 1.83 -6.10
CA ILE A 70 -6.72 3.12 -6.51
C ILE A 70 -5.69 3.95 -7.28
N LEU A 71 -4.47 4.05 -6.74
CA LEU A 71 -3.40 4.80 -7.39
C LEU A 71 -3.02 4.16 -8.73
N GLU A 72 -2.90 2.84 -8.80
CA GLU A 72 -2.64 2.14 -10.05
C GLU A 72 -3.72 2.46 -11.09
N ARG A 73 -5.00 2.43 -10.71
CA ARG A 73 -6.11 2.80 -11.59
C ARG A 73 -5.96 4.21 -12.14
N ILE A 74 -5.57 5.16 -11.29
CA ILE A 74 -5.36 6.57 -11.68
C ILE A 74 -4.15 6.70 -12.61
N PHE A 75 -3.02 6.07 -12.30
CA PHE A 75 -1.79 6.18 -13.08
C PHE A 75 -1.88 5.49 -14.44
N VAL A 76 -2.52 4.30 -14.52
CA VAL A 76 -2.76 3.62 -15.80
C VAL A 76 -3.63 4.48 -16.72
N SER A 77 -4.61 5.20 -16.18
CA SER A 77 -5.45 6.12 -16.98
C SER A 77 -4.68 7.34 -17.51
N ARG A 78 -3.59 7.73 -16.84
CA ARG A 78 -2.79 8.94 -17.15
C ARG A 78 -1.51 8.66 -17.94
N ALA A 79 -1.12 7.40 -18.12
CA ALA A 79 0.08 7.04 -18.85
C ALA A 79 -0.04 7.44 -20.33
N LYS A 80 0.58 8.57 -20.70
CA LYS A 80 0.71 9.01 -22.09
C LYS A 80 1.53 7.98 -22.88
N ARG A 81 1.00 7.56 -24.02
CA ARG A 81 1.65 6.64 -24.98
C ARG A 81 3.01 7.24 -25.38
N ALA A 82 4.09 6.52 -25.12
CA ALA A 82 5.41 6.87 -25.64
C ALA A 82 5.58 6.16 -27.00
N GLU A 83 5.63 6.92 -28.09
CA GLU A 83 5.95 6.38 -29.42
C GLU A 83 7.46 6.10 -29.52
N ALA A 84 7.84 4.82 -29.55
CA ALA A 84 9.22 4.43 -29.83
C ALA A 84 9.47 4.48 -31.35
N THR A 85 10.25 5.45 -31.80
CA THR A 85 10.86 5.43 -33.14
C THR A 85 12.08 4.51 -33.11
N LYS A 86 12.06 3.42 -33.89
CA LYS A 86 13.27 2.63 -34.20
C LYS A 86 14.15 3.42 -35.17
N LEU A 87 15.44 3.56 -34.85
CA LEU A 87 16.51 4.07 -35.73
C LEU A 87 17.10 2.93 -36.55
#